data_AF-A0A9E5RAX5-F1
#
_entry.id   AF-A0A9E5RAX5-F1
#
_cell.length_a   1.000
_cell.length_b   1.000
_cell.length_c   1.000
_cell.angle_alpha   90.00
_cell.angle_beta   90.00
_cell.angle_gamma   90.00
#
_symmetry.space_group_name_H-M   'P 1'
#
loop_
_entity.id
_entity.type
_entity.pdbx_description
1 polymer ?
#
loop_
_entity_poly.entity_id
_entity_poly.type
_entity_poly.pdbx_seq_one_letter_code
_entity_poly.pdbx_strand_id
1 'polypeptide(L)'
;LVLELRSKGKRVVFFAHHYNTAMYYLASAGDQIVMQPGGTLDTLGLSRRVTYFRDALAAVGLQVDAVAISPYKSFADPFTAKDMTPEVRAQTEWLLDSTYDILVEGIARARGMASEAVRAMVDNAPPPGPRSARTGVS
;
A
#
# COMPACT_ATOMS: atom_id res chain seq x y z
N LEU A 1 7.81 5.82 19.32
CA LEU A 1 6.85 5.40 20.36
C LEU A 1 6.80 3.88 20.56
N VAL A 2 6.31 3.07 19.61
CA VAL A 2 6.17 1.60 19.80
C VAL A 2 7.48 0.94 20.20
N LEU A 3 8.55 1.16 19.44
CA LEU A 3 9.89 0.59 19.72
C LEU A 3 10.46 1.06 21.07
N GLU A 4 10.15 2.28 21.49
CA GLU A 4 10.58 2.84 22.77
C GLU A 4 9.84 2.19 23.95
N LEU A 5 8.53 1.93 23.81
CA LEU A 5 7.77 1.22 24.83
C LEU A 5 8.29 -0.22 24.99
N ARG A 6 8.60 -0.89 23.88
CA ARG A 6 9.17 -2.23 23.88
C ARG A 6 10.57 -2.28 24.48
N SER A 7 11.45 -1.32 24.18
CA SER A 7 12.79 -1.25 24.78
C SER A 7 12.74 -0.99 26.29
N LYS A 8 11.68 -0.35 26.78
CA LYS A 8 11.38 -0.19 28.22
C LYS A 8 10.71 -1.43 28.84
N GLY A 9 10.62 -2.55 28.13
CA GLY A 9 10.03 -3.80 28.60
C GLY A 9 8.50 -3.80 28.69
N LYS A 10 7.82 -2.80 28.11
CA LYS A 10 6.35 -2.76 28.07
C LYS A 10 5.85 -3.56 26.87
N ARG A 11 4.88 -4.45 27.12
CA ARG A 11 4.19 -5.18 26.07
C ARG A 11 3.26 -4.25 25.28
N VAL A 12 3.38 -4.25 23.96
CA VAL A 12 2.53 -3.48 23.04
C VAL A 12 1.66 -4.43 22.24
N VAL A 13 0.34 -4.29 22.40
CA VAL A 13 -0.66 -5.09 21.69
C VAL A 13 -1.50 -4.18 20.81
N PHE A 14 -1.62 -4.55 19.53
CA PHE A 14 -2.54 -3.90 18.60
C PHE A 14 -3.83 -4.71 18.52
N PHE A 15 -4.96 -4.03 18.68
CA PHE A 15 -6.29 -4.61 18.51
C PHE A 15 -7.11 -3.76 17.56
N ALA A 16 -7.63 -4.35 16.49
CA ALA A 16 -8.50 -3.66 15.54
C ALA A 16 -9.53 -4.59 14.89
N HIS A 17 -10.58 -3.98 14.36
CA HIS A 17 -11.55 -4.65 13.50
C HIS A 17 -11.08 -4.80 12.06
N HIS A 18 -10.19 -3.91 11.66
CA HIS A 18 -9.71 -3.77 10.29
C HIS A 18 -8.24 -3.40 10.31
N TYR A 19 -7.49 -4.04 9.40
CA TYR A 19 -6.11 -3.70 9.12
C TYR A 19 -5.95 -3.49 7.61
N ASN A 20 -5.45 -2.31 7.23
CA ASN A 20 -4.87 -2.09 5.90
C ASN A 20 -3.35 -2.25 5.96
N THR A 21 -2.69 -2.14 4.80
CA THR A 21 -1.23 -2.22 4.65
C THR A 21 -0.47 -1.33 5.66
N ALA A 22 -0.87 -0.06 5.81
CA ALA A 22 -0.19 0.87 6.71
C ALA A 22 -0.40 0.53 8.20
N MET A 23 -1.62 0.16 8.57
CA MET A 23 -1.95 -0.26 9.93
C MET A 23 -1.23 -1.56 10.30
N TYR A 24 -1.13 -2.50 9.35
CA TYR A 24 -0.41 -3.75 9.52
C TYR A 24 1.10 -3.51 9.69
N TYR A 25 1.69 -2.62 8.88
CA TYR A 25 3.10 -2.22 9.01
C TYR A 25 3.42 -1.62 10.39
N LEU A 26 2.54 -0.77 10.92
CA LEU A 26 2.70 -0.25 12.27
C LEU A 26 2.54 -1.35 13.33
N ALA A 27 1.53 -2.20 13.16
CA ALA A 27 1.20 -3.26 14.10
C ALA A 27 2.28 -4.36 14.15
N SER A 28 3.00 -4.60 13.05
CA SER A 28 4.11 -5.57 13.01
C SER A 28 5.26 -5.20 13.92
N ALA A 29 5.39 -3.93 14.32
CA ALA A 29 6.36 -3.48 15.32
C ALA A 29 5.97 -3.83 16.76
N GLY A 30 4.71 -4.18 17.02
CA GLY A 30 4.21 -4.61 18.32
C GLY A 30 4.56 -6.06 18.68
N ASP A 31 4.24 -6.47 19.90
CA ASP A 31 4.46 -7.86 20.36
C ASP A 31 3.33 -8.79 19.91
N GLN A 32 2.12 -8.25 19.73
CA GLN A 32 0.97 -9.04 19.30
C GLN A 32 0.00 -8.18 18.48
N ILE A 33 -0.49 -8.77 17.39
CA ILE A 33 -1.57 -8.22 16.57
C ILE A 33 -2.79 -9.10 16.82
N VAL A 34 -3.90 -8.48 17.21
CA VAL A 34 -5.15 -9.15 17.52
C VAL A 34 -6.23 -8.54 16.65
N MET A 35 -7.00 -9.41 16.01
CA MET A 35 -8.18 -9.00 15.25
C MET A 35 -9.39 -9.67 15.86
N GLN A 36 -10.49 -8.93 15.94
CA GLN A 36 -11.76 -9.48 16.41
C GLN A 36 -12.31 -10.57 15.47
N PRO A 37 -13.15 -11.48 15.99
CA PRO A 37 -13.91 -12.40 15.14
C PRO A 37 -14.75 -11.63 14.11
N GLY A 38 -14.62 -11.98 12.83
CA GLY A 38 -15.30 -11.28 11.73
C GLY A 38 -14.62 -9.99 11.25
N GLY A 39 -13.46 -9.63 11.81
CA GLY A 39 -12.63 -8.56 11.30
C GLY A 39 -12.05 -8.86 9.91
N THR A 40 -11.54 -7.81 9.26
CA THR A 40 -11.04 -7.88 7.88
C THR A 40 -9.61 -7.35 7.79
N LEU A 41 -8.73 -8.15 7.21
CA LEU A 41 -7.45 -7.70 6.69
C LEU A 41 -7.61 -7.42 5.20
N ASP A 42 -7.25 -6.21 4.77
CA ASP A 42 -7.19 -5.86 3.34
C ASP A 42 -6.06 -6.66 2.66
N THR A 43 -6.12 -6.77 1.34
CA THR A 43 -4.98 -7.23 0.55
C THR A 43 -3.78 -6.33 0.84
N LEU A 44 -2.74 -6.91 1.40
CA LEU A 44 -1.49 -6.21 1.67
C LEU A 44 -0.80 -5.88 0.33
N GLY A 45 0.04 -4.84 0.34
CA GLY A 45 0.75 -4.36 -0.84
C GLY A 45 0.40 -2.93 -1.22
N LEU A 46 0.95 -2.50 -2.35
CA LEU A 46 0.84 -1.12 -2.85
C LEU A 46 0.30 -1.13 -4.28
N SER A 47 -0.59 -0.20 -4.57
CA SER A 47 -1.04 0.05 -5.93
C SER A 47 -1.33 1.53 -6.11
N ARG A 48 -1.17 2.03 -7.33
CA ARG A 48 -1.57 3.38 -7.70
C ARG A 48 -2.57 3.31 -8.84
N ARG A 49 -3.67 4.05 -8.70
CA ARG A 49 -4.71 4.17 -9.72
C ARG A 49 -4.90 5.64 -10.05
N VAL A 50 -4.92 5.94 -11.34
CA VAL A 50 -5.20 7.28 -11.86
C VAL A 50 -6.36 7.14 -12.84
N THR A 51 -7.36 8.01 -12.68
CA THR A 51 -8.51 8.08 -13.60
C THR A 51 -8.26 9.18 -14.62
N TYR A 52 -8.51 8.87 -15.89
CA TYR A 52 -8.35 9.81 -17.00
C TYR A 52 -9.71 10.29 -17.49
N PHE A 53 -9.87 11.61 -17.56
CA PHE A 53 -11.11 12.33 -17.85
C PHE A 53 -11.09 13.04 -19.20
N ARG A 54 -9.97 13.04 -19.93
CA ARG A 54 -9.84 13.71 -21.24
C ARG A 54 -11.03 13.44 -22.17
N ASP A 55 -11.37 12.18 -22.38
CA ASP A 55 -12.44 11.80 -23.31
C ASP A 55 -13.84 12.15 -22.76
N ALA A 56 -14.01 12.13 -21.44
CA ALA A 56 -15.26 12.57 -20.79
C ALA A 56 -15.46 14.09 -20.90
N LEU A 57 -14.37 14.87 -20.77
CA LEU A 57 -14.40 16.33 -20.96
C LEU A 57 -14.67 16.68 -22.43
N ALA A 58 -14.02 15.97 -23.36
CA ALA A 58 -14.25 16.16 -24.79
C ALA A 58 -15.71 15.91 -25.19
N ALA A 59 -16.37 14.93 -24.57
CA ALA A 59 -17.79 14.64 -24.81
C ALA A 59 -18.74 15.78 -24.44
N VAL A 60 -18.35 16.65 -23.50
CA VAL A 60 -19.12 17.85 -23.11
C VAL A 60 -18.56 19.14 -23.74
N GLY A 61 -17.68 19.02 -24.74
CA GLY A 61 -17.09 20.14 -25.46
C GLY A 61 -15.98 20.88 -24.69
N LEU A 62 -15.45 20.30 -23.61
CA LEU A 62 -14.35 20.87 -22.83
C LEU A 62 -13.01 20.25 -23.23
N GLN A 63 -12.00 21.09 -23.39
CA GLN A 63 -10.62 20.67 -23.61
C GLN A 63 -9.72 21.41 -22.62
N VAL A 64 -8.86 20.65 -21.94
CA VAL A 64 -7.82 21.21 -21.08
C VAL A 64 -6.53 21.28 -21.89
N ASP A 65 -5.93 22.46 -21.95
CA ASP A 65 -4.58 22.67 -22.46
C ASP A 65 -3.64 22.93 -21.28
N ALA A 66 -2.59 22.13 -21.18
CA ALA A 66 -1.60 22.24 -20.13
C ALA A 66 -0.21 21.97 -20.70
N VAL A 67 0.73 22.86 -20.38
CA VAL A 67 2.12 22.74 -20.82
C VAL A 67 2.95 22.07 -19.71
N ALA A 68 3.43 20.86 -19.98
CA ALA A 68 4.40 20.17 -19.15
C ALA A 68 5.82 20.46 -19.67
N ILE A 69 6.68 21.00 -18.79
CA ILE A 69 8.08 21.32 -19.11
C ILE A 69 8.99 20.08 -18.97
N SER A 70 8.50 19.02 -18.31
CA SER A 70 9.25 17.77 -18.06
C SER A 70 8.35 16.56 -18.34
N PRO A 71 8.89 15.46 -18.93
CA PRO A 71 8.15 14.21 -19.15
C PRO A 71 7.56 13.59 -17.88
N TYR A 72 8.11 13.96 -16.71
CA TYR A 72 7.69 13.42 -15.42
C TYR A 72 6.59 14.25 -14.73
N LYS A 73 6.25 15.42 -15.26
CA LYS A 73 5.26 16.32 -14.67
C LYS A 73 3.84 15.92 -15.09
N SER A 74 3.30 14.90 -14.41
CA SER A 74 2.03 14.23 -14.75
C SER A 74 0.77 14.79 -14.08
N PHE A 75 0.85 15.97 -13.45
CA PHE A 75 -0.28 16.51 -12.70
C PHE A 75 -1.51 16.79 -13.58
N ALA A 76 -1.29 17.23 -14.82
CA ALA A 76 -2.36 17.56 -15.76
C ALA A 76 -2.83 16.35 -16.60
N ASP A 77 -2.06 15.25 -16.61
CA ASP A 77 -2.32 14.06 -17.43
C ASP A 77 -3.74 13.50 -17.26
N PRO A 78 -4.35 13.45 -16.06
CA PRO A 78 -5.74 13.02 -15.90
C PRO A 78 -6.73 13.80 -16.79
N PHE A 79 -6.39 15.01 -17.20
CA PHE A 79 -7.28 15.87 -17.99
C PHE A 79 -6.85 16.01 -19.45
N THR A 80 -5.57 15.78 -19.76
CA THR A 80 -4.98 15.99 -21.10
C THR A 80 -4.67 14.71 -21.84
N ALA A 81 -4.39 13.61 -21.14
CA ALA A 81 -4.01 12.32 -21.71
C ALA A 81 -5.14 11.29 -21.56
N LYS A 82 -5.02 10.15 -22.26
CA LYS A 82 -5.97 9.03 -22.17
C LYS A 82 -5.53 8.00 -21.14
N ASP A 83 -4.23 7.90 -20.92
CA ASP A 83 -3.56 6.89 -20.14
C ASP A 83 -2.20 7.39 -19.62
N MET A 84 -1.58 6.61 -18.74
CA MET A 84 -0.24 6.91 -18.23
C MET A 84 0.80 6.79 -19.34
N THR A 85 1.61 7.83 -19.52
CA THR A 85 2.77 7.75 -20.41
C THR A 85 3.78 6.72 -19.88
N PRO A 86 4.65 6.16 -20.75
CA PRO A 86 5.68 5.23 -20.34
C PRO A 86 6.61 5.77 -19.24
N GLU A 87 6.96 7.06 -19.29
CA GLU A 87 7.86 7.71 -18.34
C GLU A 87 7.20 7.84 -16.95
N VAL A 88 5.94 8.24 -16.92
CA VAL A 88 5.15 8.38 -15.69
C VAL A 88 4.88 7.02 -15.08
N ARG A 89 4.64 6.00 -15.92
CA ARG A 89 4.51 4.60 -15.49
C ARG A 89 5.80 4.11 -14.85
N ALA A 90 6.94 4.23 -15.52
CA ALA A 90 8.23 3.80 -15.01
C ALA A 90 8.58 4.49 -13.68
N GLN A 91 8.35 5.80 -13.57
CA GLN A 91 8.56 6.52 -12.31
C GLN A 91 7.64 6.02 -11.20
N THR A 92 6.37 5.75 -11.53
CA THR A 92 5.39 5.24 -10.57
C THR A 92 5.75 3.84 -10.09
N GLU A 93 6.14 2.94 -11.00
CA GLU A 93 6.58 1.59 -10.68
C GLU A 93 7.82 1.64 -9.79
N TRP A 94 8.85 2.41 -10.16
CA TRP A 94 10.05 2.58 -9.34
C TRP A 94 9.73 3.07 -7.91
N LEU A 95 8.81 4.03 -7.77
CA LEU A 95 8.41 4.54 -6.45
C LEU A 95 7.64 3.48 -5.65
N LEU A 96 6.75 2.73 -6.31
CA LEU A 96 5.99 1.64 -5.68
C LEU A 96 6.92 0.53 -5.21
N ASP A 97 7.87 0.11 -6.05
CA ASP A 97 8.85 -0.93 -5.73
C ASP A 97 9.73 -0.51 -4.54
N SER A 98 10.29 0.70 -4.58
CA SER A 98 11.11 1.20 -3.47
C SER A 98 10.34 1.30 -2.15
N THR A 99 9.08 1.74 -2.21
CA THR A 99 8.23 1.82 -1.01
C THR A 99 7.84 0.44 -0.51
N TYR A 100 7.60 -0.51 -1.43
CA TYR A 100 7.27 -1.89 -1.11
C TYR A 100 8.45 -2.59 -0.43
N ASP A 101 9.67 -2.37 -0.90
CA ASP A 101 10.87 -2.93 -0.29
C ASP A 101 11.05 -2.45 1.15
N ILE A 102 10.87 -1.14 1.41
CA ILE A 102 10.89 -0.58 2.78
C ILE A 102 9.84 -1.25 3.67
N LEU A 103 8.64 -1.50 3.13
CA LEU A 103 7.57 -2.15 3.85
C LEU A 103 7.92 -3.61 4.20
N VAL A 104 8.39 -4.37 3.22
CA VAL A 104 8.79 -5.77 3.38
C VAL A 104 9.91 -5.89 4.40
N GLU A 105 10.97 -5.09 4.26
CA GLU A 105 12.12 -5.11 5.17
C GLU A 105 11.73 -4.71 6.60
N GLY A 106 10.86 -3.70 6.74
CA GLY A 106 10.40 -3.27 8.05
C GLY A 106 9.58 -4.36 8.76
N ILE A 107 8.68 -5.03 8.05
CA ILE A 107 7.89 -6.15 8.60
C ILE A 107 8.79 -7.33 8.91
N ALA A 108 9.68 -7.71 7.99
CA ALA A 108 10.62 -8.81 8.14
C ALA A 108 11.47 -8.63 9.41
N ARG A 109 12.05 -7.44 9.59
CA ARG A 109 12.83 -7.10 10.79
C ARG A 109 11.99 -7.13 12.06
N ALA A 110 10.78 -6.59 12.02
CA ALA A 110 9.94 -6.48 13.20
C ALA A 110 9.38 -7.84 13.68
N ARG A 111 9.11 -8.75 12.73
CA ARG A 111 8.56 -10.09 13.00
C ARG A 111 9.62 -11.21 13.01
N GLY A 112 10.88 -10.91 12.71
CA GLY A 112 11.95 -11.90 12.64
C GLY A 112 11.76 -12.90 11.49
N MET A 113 11.18 -12.45 10.37
CA MET A 113 10.90 -13.27 9.18
C MET A 113 11.91 -12.99 8.07
N ALA A 114 12.09 -13.94 7.15
CA ALA A 114 12.79 -13.67 5.89
C ALA A 114 11.95 -12.74 5.01
N SER A 115 12.59 -11.82 4.29
CA SER A 115 11.90 -10.87 3.39
C SER A 115 11.08 -11.60 2.33
N GLU A 116 11.56 -12.74 1.83
CA GLU A 116 10.86 -13.60 0.86
C GLU A 116 9.58 -14.19 1.46
N ALA A 117 9.58 -14.54 2.75
CA ALA A 117 8.39 -15.03 3.43
C ALA A 117 7.34 -13.92 3.58
N VAL A 118 7.78 -12.68 3.81
CA VAL A 118 6.88 -11.51 3.86
C VAL A 118 6.31 -11.21 2.47
N ARG A 119 7.12 -11.25 1.41
CA ARG A 119 6.64 -11.10 0.03
C ARG A 119 5.61 -12.17 -0.31
N ALA A 120 5.90 -13.44 -0.01
CA ALA A 120 4.95 -14.53 -0.21
C ALA A 120 3.65 -14.35 0.58
N MET A 121 3.70 -13.80 1.80
CA MET A 121 2.51 -13.48 2.59
C MET A 121 1.65 -12.41 1.91
N VAL A 122 2.28 -11.41 1.31
CA VAL A 122 1.60 -10.34 0.56
C VAL A 122 0.99 -10.89 -0.73
N ASP A 123 1.76 -11.65 -1.51
CA ASP A 123 1.35 -12.17 -2.82
C ASP A 123 0.23 -13.21 -2.70
N ASN A 124 0.22 -13.98 -1.60
CA ASN A 124 -0.81 -14.97 -1.31
C ASN A 124 -1.91 -14.43 -0.37
N ALA A 125 -1.92 -13.13 -0.10
CA ALA A 125 -2.94 -12.54 0.76
C ALA A 125 -4.32 -12.79 0.16
N PRO A 126 -5.26 -13.42 0.91
CA PRO A 126 -6.60 -13.63 0.41
C PRO A 126 -7.26 -12.28 0.10
N PRO A 127 -8.17 -12.23 -0.90
CA PRO A 127 -8.90 -11.02 -1.23
C PRO A 127 -9.64 -10.50 0.02
N PRO A 128 -9.91 -9.19 0.11
CA PRO A 128 -10.44 -8.58 1.32
C PRO A 128 -11.75 -9.26 1.75
N GLY A 129 -11.83 -9.69 3.01
CA GLY A 129 -13.02 -10.35 3.52
C GLY A 129 -12.80 -11.16 4.80
N PRO A 130 -13.86 -11.68 5.43
CA PRO A 130 -13.83 -12.28 6.77
C PRO A 130 -13.01 -13.58 6.88
N ARG A 131 -12.54 -14.15 5.75
CA ARG A 131 -11.65 -15.34 5.74
C ARG A 131 -10.17 -14.99 5.93
N SER A 132 -9.76 -13.72 5.79
CA SER A 132 -8.34 -13.33 5.88
C SER A 132 -7.77 -13.42 7.29
N ALA A 133 -8.63 -13.47 8.32
CA ALA A 133 -8.26 -13.58 9.73
C ALA A 133 -7.64 -14.92 10.16
N ARG A 134 -7.87 -16.01 9.43
CA ARG A 134 -7.50 -17.38 9.87
C ARG A 134 -6.17 -17.87 9.30
N THR A 135 -5.66 -17.24 8.26
CA THR A 135 -4.51 -17.71 7.50
C THR A 135 -3.34 -16.73 7.63
N GLY A 136 -2.47 -16.96 8.62
CA GLY A 136 -1.05 -16.68 8.45
C GLY A 136 -0.49 -15.34 8.96
N VAL A 137 -1.10 -14.69 9.95
CA VAL A 137 -0.61 -13.38 10.46
C VAL A 137 -0.39 -13.35 11.98
N SER A 138 -0.17 -14.51 12.59
CA SER A 138 0.28 -14.61 13.99
C SER A 138 1.71 -14.07 14.11
#